data_AF-A0A2S3ZTR5-F1
#
_entry.id   AF-A0A2S3ZTR5-F1
#
_cell.length_a   1.000
_cell.length_b   1.000
_cell.length_c   1.000
_cell.angle_alpha   90.00
_cell.angle_beta   90.00
_cell.angle_gamma   90.00
#
_symmetry.space_group_name_H-M   'P 1'
#
loop_
_entity.id
_entity.type
_entity.pdbx_description
1 polymer ?
#
loop_
_entity_poly.entity_id
_entity_poly.type
_entity_poly.pdbx_seq_one_letter_code
_entity_poly.pdbx_strand_id
1 'polypeptide(L)'
;MSIAVVYESMFGNTRAIALAIAEGLTPFGTVITANVNDPRALEAARSADLLVLGGPTHAHGMTRPASREEATTWAKDASKNLSLELMAAGMGVREWTKDLDLVPALSAAFDTRRDLARILTGAASGHIGHALTKRGSRAVISPESFLVSKDNTLDDGELARARNWGASVGKAMEQFIHH
;
A
#
# COMPACT_ATOMS: atom_id res chain seq x y z
N MET A 1 12.96 -13.47 -8.61
CA MET A 1 11.81 -13.59 -7.69
C MET A 1 10.61 -12.89 -8.32
N SER A 2 9.40 -13.36 -8.03
CA SER A 2 8.15 -12.72 -8.41
C SER A 2 7.68 -11.83 -7.25
N ILE A 3 7.43 -10.56 -7.51
CA ILE A 3 7.07 -9.58 -6.48
C ILE A 3 5.78 -8.89 -6.90
N ALA A 4 4.77 -8.88 -6.02
CA ALA A 4 3.53 -8.16 -6.22
C ALA A 4 3.51 -6.89 -5.36
N VAL A 5 3.32 -5.73 -5.97
CA VAL A 5 3.04 -4.46 -5.28
C VAL A 5 1.57 -4.12 -5.51
N VAL A 6 0.74 -4.41 -4.52
CA VAL A 6 -0.71 -4.19 -4.60
C VAL A 6 -1.11 -3.00 -3.73
N TYR A 7 -1.98 -2.13 -4.25
CA TYR A 7 -2.35 -0.93 -3.52
C TYR A 7 -3.82 -0.51 -3.70
N GLU A 8 -4.32 0.25 -2.75
CA GLU A 8 -5.52 1.07 -2.89
C GLU A 8 -5.10 2.53 -3.02
N SER A 9 -5.77 3.32 -3.87
CA SER A 9 -5.60 4.77 -3.91
C SER A 9 -6.89 5.46 -4.33
N MET A 10 -7.14 6.63 -3.73
CA MET A 10 -8.30 7.47 -4.06
C MET A 10 -7.92 8.73 -4.83
N PHE A 11 -6.80 9.37 -4.45
CA PHE A 11 -6.34 10.64 -5.02
C PHE A 11 -4.88 10.59 -5.52
N GLY A 12 -4.37 9.39 -5.79
CA GLY A 12 -3.09 9.18 -6.48
C GLY A 12 -1.82 9.16 -5.62
N ASN A 13 -1.84 9.69 -4.39
CA ASN A 13 -0.65 9.67 -3.53
C ASN A 13 -0.15 8.25 -3.23
N THR A 14 -1.05 7.34 -2.84
CA THR A 14 -0.69 5.94 -2.56
C THR A 14 -0.22 5.21 -3.82
N ARG A 15 -0.81 5.51 -5.00
CA ARG A 15 -0.32 4.99 -6.28
C ARG A 15 1.11 5.44 -6.55
N ALA A 16 1.41 6.73 -6.39
CA ALA A 16 2.75 7.26 -6.63
C ALA A 16 3.80 6.60 -5.72
N ILE A 17 3.46 6.39 -4.44
CA ILE A 17 4.30 5.64 -3.51
C ILE A 17 4.47 4.17 -3.93
N ALA A 18 3.39 3.48 -4.31
CA ALA A 18 3.44 2.10 -4.78
C ALA A 18 4.39 1.94 -5.99
N LEU A 19 4.33 2.87 -6.95
CA LEU A 19 5.20 2.88 -8.12
C LEU A 19 6.66 3.13 -7.74
N ALA A 20 6.93 4.09 -6.84
CA ALA A 20 8.29 4.34 -6.36
C ALA A 20 8.88 3.14 -5.60
N ILE A 21 8.08 2.46 -4.79
CA ILE A 21 8.46 1.21 -4.12
C ILE A 21 8.79 0.13 -5.16
N ALA A 22 7.93 -0.04 -6.16
CA ALA A 22 8.13 -0.99 -7.25
C ALA A 22 9.44 -0.73 -8.00
N GLU A 23 9.77 0.53 -8.30
CA GLU A 23 11.06 0.91 -8.89
C GLU A 23 12.25 0.43 -8.03
N GLY A 24 12.19 0.62 -6.71
CA GLY A 24 13.22 0.17 -5.78
C GLY A 24 13.37 -1.35 -5.69
N LEU A 25 12.31 -2.10 -6.03
CA LEU A 25 12.28 -3.57 -6.02
C LEU A 25 12.77 -4.20 -7.33
N THR A 26 12.86 -3.42 -8.42
CA THR A 26 13.27 -3.94 -9.74
C THR A 26 14.60 -4.71 -9.75
N PRO A 27 15.63 -4.38 -8.95
CA PRO A 27 16.88 -5.16 -8.95
C PRO A 27 16.74 -6.58 -8.36
N PHE A 28 15.65 -6.86 -7.64
CA PHE A 28 15.46 -8.10 -6.87
C PHE A 28 14.51 -9.11 -7.55
N GLY A 29 13.83 -8.70 -8.63
CA GLY A 29 12.90 -9.58 -9.32
C GLY A 29 11.95 -8.90 -10.29
N THR A 30 11.08 -9.70 -10.87
CA THR A 30 9.97 -9.21 -11.70
C THR A 30 8.90 -8.63 -10.80
N VAL A 31 8.59 -7.34 -10.99
CA VAL A 31 7.60 -6.63 -10.18
C VAL A 31 6.31 -6.43 -10.96
N ILE A 32 5.19 -6.89 -10.41
CA ILE A 32 3.85 -6.61 -10.89
C ILE A 32 3.21 -5.60 -9.95
N THR A 33 2.80 -4.45 -10.49
CA THR A 33 2.12 -3.41 -9.71
C THR A 33 0.65 -3.31 -10.12
N ALA A 34 -0.27 -3.40 -9.16
CA ALA A 34 -1.70 -3.45 -9.42
C ALA A 34 -2.50 -2.72 -8.34
N ASN A 35 -3.58 -2.05 -8.75
CA ASN A 35 -4.60 -1.60 -7.78
C ASN A 35 -5.40 -2.82 -7.29
N VAL A 36 -5.91 -2.82 -6.06
CA VAL A 36 -6.76 -3.91 -5.52
C VAL A 36 -8.00 -4.21 -6.38
N ASN A 37 -8.47 -3.24 -7.17
CA ASN A 37 -9.59 -3.41 -8.11
C ASN A 37 -9.16 -3.80 -9.54
N ASP A 38 -7.85 -3.93 -9.81
CA ASP A 38 -7.35 -4.48 -11.06
C ASP A 38 -7.57 -6.00 -11.06
N PRO A 39 -8.17 -6.59 -12.11
CA PRO A 39 -8.40 -8.03 -12.20
C PRO A 39 -7.12 -8.88 -12.01
N ARG A 40 -5.95 -8.31 -12.28
CA ARG A 40 -4.66 -9.00 -12.16
C ARG A 40 -4.13 -9.05 -10.71
N ALA A 41 -4.68 -8.26 -9.79
CA ALA A 41 -4.11 -8.08 -8.45
C ALA A 41 -4.09 -9.39 -7.64
N LEU A 42 -5.19 -10.16 -7.65
CA LEU A 42 -5.28 -11.42 -6.92
C LEU A 42 -4.29 -12.46 -7.46
N GLU A 43 -4.21 -12.61 -8.78
CA GLU A 43 -3.32 -13.59 -9.40
C GLU A 43 -1.84 -13.22 -9.20
N ALA A 44 -1.50 -11.93 -9.34
CA ALA A 44 -0.17 -11.43 -9.03
C ALA A 44 0.22 -11.72 -7.58
N ALA A 45 -0.71 -11.49 -6.63
CA ALA A 45 -0.47 -11.79 -5.23
C ALA A 45 -0.33 -13.29 -4.97
N ARG A 46 -1.16 -14.16 -5.57
CA ARG A 46 -1.12 -15.61 -5.34
C ARG A 46 0.17 -16.26 -5.86
N SER A 47 0.73 -15.72 -6.93
CA SER A 47 1.92 -16.26 -7.61
C SER A 47 3.25 -15.60 -7.18
N ALA A 48 3.21 -14.62 -6.27
CA ALA A 48 4.39 -13.89 -5.83
C ALA A 48 5.13 -14.59 -4.68
N ASP A 49 6.45 -14.44 -4.66
CA ASP A 49 7.30 -14.78 -3.53
C ASP A 49 7.13 -13.76 -2.39
N LEU A 50 6.87 -12.50 -2.76
CA LEU A 50 6.69 -11.36 -1.86
C LEU A 50 5.46 -10.52 -2.25
N LEU A 51 4.58 -10.26 -1.28
CA LEU A 51 3.50 -9.28 -1.41
C LEU A 51 3.83 -7.98 -0.64
N VAL A 52 3.93 -6.88 -1.37
CA VAL A 52 3.95 -5.53 -0.80
C VAL A 52 2.57 -4.92 -0.94
N LEU A 53 1.89 -4.70 0.18
CA LEU A 53 0.49 -4.24 0.20
C LEU A 53 0.36 -2.88 0.89
N GLY A 54 -0.35 -1.93 0.27
CA GLY A 54 -0.53 -0.62 0.89
C GLY A 54 -1.81 0.11 0.52
N GLY A 55 -2.20 1.04 1.39
CA GLY A 55 -3.43 1.81 1.24
C GLY A 55 -3.37 3.12 2.00
N PRO A 56 -4.31 4.05 1.76
CA PRO A 56 -4.39 5.28 2.53
C PRO A 56 -4.89 5.01 3.95
N THR A 57 -4.41 5.80 4.90
CA THR A 57 -4.88 5.77 6.30
C THR A 57 -6.10 6.65 6.48
N HIS A 58 -7.19 6.05 6.96
CA HIS A 58 -8.42 6.73 7.41
C HIS A 58 -8.77 6.29 8.83
N ALA A 59 -9.12 7.25 9.70
CA ALA A 59 -9.53 6.99 11.09
C ALA A 59 -8.62 5.96 11.81
N HIS A 60 -7.31 6.16 11.74
CA HIS A 60 -6.26 5.33 12.36
C HIS A 60 -6.03 3.93 11.76
N GLY A 61 -6.59 3.61 10.60
CA GLY A 61 -6.36 2.31 9.97
C GLY A 61 -6.73 2.26 8.48
N MET A 62 -6.96 1.04 7.98
CA MET A 62 -7.41 0.83 6.59
C MET A 62 -8.78 1.49 6.36
N THR A 63 -9.00 1.92 5.11
CA THR A 63 -10.28 2.49 4.66
C THR A 63 -11.46 1.54 4.89
N ARG A 64 -12.66 2.12 4.80
CA ARG A 64 -13.96 1.42 4.84
C ARG A 64 -14.79 1.88 3.63
N PRO A 65 -15.85 1.16 3.24
CA PRO A 65 -16.71 1.58 2.12
C PRO A 65 -17.21 3.01 2.29
N ALA A 66 -17.72 3.36 3.47
CA ALA A 66 -18.16 4.72 3.79
C ALA A 66 -17.06 5.79 3.61
N SER A 67 -15.80 5.48 3.91
CA SER A 67 -14.69 6.43 3.72
C SER A 67 -14.37 6.66 2.23
N ARG A 68 -14.58 5.65 1.38
CA ARG A 68 -14.39 5.75 -0.07
C ARG A 68 -15.56 6.49 -0.75
N GLU A 69 -16.78 6.29 -0.25
CA GLU A 69 -17.95 7.10 -0.62
C GLU A 69 -17.77 8.58 -0.22
N GLU A 70 -17.23 8.83 0.97
CA GLU A 70 -16.91 10.18 1.43
C GLU A 70 -15.84 10.84 0.53
N ALA A 71 -14.80 10.09 0.14
CA ALA A 71 -13.80 10.57 -0.81
C ALA A 71 -14.40 10.97 -2.16
N THR A 72 -15.42 10.24 -2.63
CA THR A 72 -16.19 10.60 -3.84
C THR A 72 -16.94 11.91 -3.66
N THR A 73 -17.46 12.17 -2.45
CA THR A 73 -18.12 13.44 -2.13
C THR A 73 -17.12 14.59 -2.08
N TRP A 74 -15.94 14.40 -1.49
CA TRP A 74 -14.89 15.41 -1.46
C TRP A 74 -14.40 15.79 -2.85
N ALA A 75 -14.32 14.86 -3.79
CA ALA A 75 -13.91 15.15 -5.17
C ALA A 75 -14.92 16.04 -5.94
N LYS A 76 -16.18 16.13 -5.48
CA LYS A 76 -17.19 17.04 -6.05
C LYS A 76 -17.06 18.47 -5.54
N ASP A 77 -16.35 18.66 -4.43
CA ASP A 77 -16.11 19.97 -3.85
C ASP A 77 -14.86 20.60 -4.50
N ALA A 78 -15.10 21.52 -5.44
CA ALA A 78 -14.05 22.21 -6.19
C ALA A 78 -13.07 22.96 -5.28
N SER A 79 -13.46 23.33 -4.05
CA SER A 79 -12.56 24.00 -3.10
C SER A 79 -11.45 23.10 -2.57
N LYS A 80 -11.61 21.78 -2.66
CA LYS A 80 -10.63 20.80 -2.15
C LYS A 80 -9.54 20.45 -3.15
N ASN A 81 -9.70 20.82 -4.43
CA ASN A 81 -8.76 20.53 -5.51
C ASN A 81 -8.32 19.05 -5.56
N LEU A 82 -9.28 18.13 -5.42
CA LEU A 82 -9.04 16.69 -5.44
C LEU A 82 -9.50 16.09 -6.77
N SER A 83 -8.67 15.23 -7.35
CA SER A 83 -9.04 14.41 -8.50
C SER A 83 -9.16 12.96 -8.08
N LEU A 84 -10.35 12.40 -8.22
CA LEU A 84 -10.65 11.01 -7.85
C LEU A 84 -10.12 10.05 -8.91
N GLU A 85 -9.39 9.02 -8.50
CA GLU A 85 -8.95 7.96 -9.41
C GLU A 85 -10.12 7.08 -9.84
N LEU A 86 -10.05 6.54 -11.06
CA LEU A 86 -11.13 5.73 -11.67
C LEU A 86 -11.59 4.54 -10.79
N MET A 87 -10.66 3.92 -10.06
CA MET A 87 -10.93 2.76 -9.21
C MET A 87 -11.17 3.10 -7.73
N ALA A 88 -11.22 4.38 -7.37
CA ALA A 88 -11.25 4.84 -5.97
C ALA A 88 -12.48 4.36 -5.17
N ALA A 89 -13.64 4.23 -5.83
CA ALA A 89 -14.89 3.85 -5.20
C ALA A 89 -15.07 2.33 -5.02
N GLY A 90 -14.12 1.53 -5.51
CA GLY A 90 -14.20 0.07 -5.47
C GLY A 90 -13.93 -0.54 -4.09
N MET A 91 -13.47 -1.78 -4.12
CA MET A 91 -12.95 -2.47 -2.95
C MET A 91 -11.69 -1.78 -2.42
N GLY A 92 -11.48 -1.78 -1.10
CA GLY A 92 -10.24 -1.33 -0.50
C GLY A 92 -9.36 -2.50 -0.05
N VAL A 93 -8.16 -2.19 0.44
CA VAL A 93 -7.21 -3.19 0.97
C VAL A 93 -7.86 -4.03 2.07
N ARG A 94 -8.73 -3.43 2.89
CA ARG A 94 -9.42 -4.12 3.99
C ARG A 94 -10.23 -5.31 3.50
N GLU A 95 -11.06 -5.11 2.48
CA GLU A 95 -11.92 -6.14 1.92
C GLU A 95 -11.09 -7.09 1.06
N TRP A 96 -10.19 -6.56 0.24
CA TRP A 96 -9.34 -7.35 -0.65
C TRP A 96 -8.47 -8.36 0.11
N THR A 97 -7.94 -7.98 1.28
CA THR A 97 -7.16 -8.90 2.15
C THR A 97 -8.01 -10.04 2.71
N LYS A 98 -9.33 -9.88 2.81
CA LYS A 98 -10.23 -10.96 3.24
C LYS A 98 -10.42 -12.01 2.14
N ASP A 99 -10.35 -11.59 0.88
CA ASP A 99 -10.55 -12.45 -0.30
C ASP A 99 -9.25 -13.16 -0.75
N LEU A 100 -8.13 -12.89 -0.06
CA LEU A 100 -6.89 -13.64 -0.21
C LEU A 100 -6.99 -14.98 0.55
N ASP A 101 -7.39 -16.04 -0.15
CA ASP A 101 -7.35 -17.41 0.42
C ASP A 101 -5.92 -17.90 0.61
N LEU A 102 -5.00 -17.47 -0.25
CA LEU A 102 -3.58 -17.75 -0.18
C LEU A 102 -2.82 -16.43 -0.13
N VAL A 103 -1.97 -16.27 0.89
CA VAL A 103 -1.04 -15.15 1.01
C VAL A 103 0.38 -15.63 0.71
N PRO A 104 1.22 -14.82 0.03
CA PRO A 104 2.63 -15.12 -0.10
C PRO A 104 3.30 -15.34 1.24
N ALA A 105 4.32 -16.21 1.23
CA ALA A 105 5.11 -16.51 2.42
C ALA A 105 5.74 -15.24 3.02
N LEU A 106 6.10 -14.27 2.18
CA LEU A 106 6.71 -13.02 2.59
C LEU A 106 5.81 -11.83 2.30
N SER A 107 5.83 -10.84 3.20
CA SER A 107 5.11 -9.58 2.98
C SER A 107 5.84 -8.35 3.51
N ALA A 108 5.45 -7.19 2.97
CA ALA A 108 5.72 -5.87 3.54
C ALA A 108 4.47 -5.00 3.42
N ALA A 109 4.30 -4.04 4.32
CA ALA A 109 3.13 -3.17 4.34
C ALA A 109 3.52 -1.70 4.35
N PHE A 110 2.78 -0.88 3.61
CA PHE A 110 2.97 0.57 3.62
C PHE A 110 1.64 1.32 3.67
N ASP A 111 1.68 2.58 4.05
CA ASP A 111 0.52 3.47 3.95
C ASP A 111 0.90 4.89 3.55
N THR A 112 -0.08 5.63 3.05
CA THR A 112 -0.01 7.09 2.99
C THR A 112 -0.91 7.70 4.04
N ARG A 113 -0.39 8.67 4.80
CA ARG A 113 -1.15 9.34 5.86
C ARG A 113 -0.87 10.83 5.88
N ARG A 114 -1.80 11.59 6.44
CA ARG A 114 -1.53 13.01 6.74
C ARG A 114 -0.51 13.13 7.84
N ASP A 115 0.35 14.15 7.76
CA ASP A 115 1.29 14.49 8.84
C ASP A 115 0.55 15.09 10.04
N LEU A 116 -0.14 14.23 10.79
CA LEU A 116 -0.72 14.51 12.10
C LEU A 116 0.02 13.65 13.12
N ALA A 117 0.44 14.23 14.24
CA ALA A 117 1.33 13.62 15.23
C ALA A 117 1.08 12.10 15.44
N ARG A 118 2.11 11.30 15.15
CA ARG A 118 2.10 9.82 15.17
C ARG A 118 1.81 9.22 16.56
N ILE A 119 1.87 10.04 17.61
CA ILE A 119 1.81 9.62 19.03
C ILE A 119 0.41 9.20 19.48
N LEU A 120 -0.66 9.53 18.72
CA LEU A 120 -2.04 9.21 19.11
C LEU A 120 -2.84 8.47 18.03
N THR A 121 -2.23 8.12 16.89
CA THR A 121 -2.98 7.72 15.70
C THR A 121 -2.35 6.50 15.03
N GLY A 122 -3.03 5.35 15.07
CA GLY A 122 -2.61 4.15 14.33
C GLY A 122 -2.49 4.42 12.82
N ALA A 123 -1.82 3.52 12.10
CA ALA A 123 -1.63 3.58 10.66
C ALA A 123 -2.27 2.38 9.96
N ALA A 124 -2.66 2.54 8.69
CA ALA A 124 -3.15 1.44 7.88
C ALA A 124 -2.07 0.36 7.71
N SER A 125 -0.81 0.75 7.52
CA SER A 125 0.33 -0.15 7.32
C SER A 125 0.48 -1.18 8.45
N GLY A 126 0.34 -0.77 9.72
CA GLY A 126 0.33 -1.68 10.87
C GLY A 126 -0.84 -2.68 10.85
N HIS A 127 -2.04 -2.22 10.48
CA HIS A 127 -3.22 -3.09 10.36
C HIS A 127 -3.13 -4.07 9.18
N ILE A 128 -2.55 -3.62 8.06
CA ILE A 128 -2.28 -4.43 6.88
C ILE A 128 -1.29 -5.54 7.22
N GLY A 129 -0.14 -5.18 7.81
CA GLY A 129 0.87 -6.14 8.26
C GLY A 129 0.28 -7.20 9.20
N HIS A 130 -0.48 -6.78 10.21
CA HIS A 130 -1.16 -7.71 11.12
C HIS A 130 -2.15 -8.65 10.43
N ALA A 131 -2.91 -8.14 9.45
CA ALA A 131 -3.88 -8.95 8.72
C ALA A 131 -3.21 -10.02 7.84
N LEU A 132 -2.05 -9.71 7.24
CA LEU A 132 -1.24 -10.65 6.46
C LEU A 132 -0.56 -11.68 7.36
N THR A 133 0.00 -11.27 8.50
CA THR A 133 0.62 -12.20 9.47
C THR A 133 -0.38 -13.19 10.05
N LYS A 134 -1.62 -12.76 10.34
CA LYS A 134 -2.69 -13.67 10.75
C LYS A 134 -3.04 -14.75 9.73
N ARG A 135 -2.65 -14.58 8.46
CA ARG A 135 -2.86 -15.54 7.36
C ARG A 135 -1.63 -16.40 7.07
N GLY A 136 -0.57 -16.29 7.89
CA GLY A 136 0.64 -17.10 7.75
C GLY A 136 1.76 -16.43 6.96
N SER A 137 1.60 -15.18 6.52
CA SER A 137 2.68 -14.43 5.88
C SER A 137 3.67 -13.86 6.91
N ARG A 138 4.96 -13.89 6.58
CA ARG A 138 6.04 -13.36 7.42
C ARG A 138 6.47 -11.99 6.91
N ALA A 139 6.40 -10.97 7.77
CA ALA A 139 6.88 -9.65 7.41
C ALA A 139 8.41 -9.66 7.22
N VAL A 140 8.91 -9.14 6.10
CA VAL A 140 10.37 -9.05 5.85
C VAL A 140 11.00 -7.83 6.52
N ILE A 141 10.22 -6.78 6.74
CA ILE A 141 10.62 -5.56 7.43
C ILE A 141 9.40 -4.92 8.11
N SER A 142 9.64 -4.00 9.06
CA SER A 142 8.59 -3.20 9.70
C SER A 142 7.76 -2.41 8.67
N PRO A 143 6.44 -2.24 8.90
CA PRO A 143 5.61 -1.41 8.04
C PRO A 143 6.05 0.06 8.02
N GLU A 144 5.84 0.75 6.89
CA GLU A 144 6.31 2.11 6.66
C GLU A 144 5.17 3.09 6.32
N SER A 145 5.30 4.33 6.74
CA SER A 145 4.34 5.40 6.43
C SER A 145 4.97 6.47 5.55
N PHE A 146 4.20 6.92 4.57
CA PHE A 146 4.52 8.02 3.68
C PHE A 146 3.58 9.20 3.93
N LEU A 147 4.14 10.40 3.97
CA LEU A 147 3.45 11.60 4.41
C LEU A 147 2.82 12.35 3.24
N VAL A 148 1.57 12.75 3.48
CA VAL A 148 0.77 13.57 2.58
C VAL A 148 0.43 14.86 3.32
N SER A 149 0.64 15.98 2.65
CA SER A 149 0.33 17.30 3.15
C SER A 149 -1.17 17.51 3.38
N LYS A 150 -1.53 18.68 3.90
CA LYS A 150 -2.93 19.03 4.08
C LYS A 150 -3.68 19.20 2.75
N ASP A 151 -2.96 19.54 1.68
CA ASP A 151 -3.49 19.84 0.35
C ASP A 151 -3.44 18.61 -0.57
N ASN A 152 -3.32 17.42 0.01
CA ASN A 152 -3.27 16.15 -0.70
C ASN A 152 -2.08 16.04 -1.68
N THR A 153 -0.94 16.62 -1.31
CA THR A 153 0.34 16.45 -2.03
C THR A 153 1.25 15.56 -1.20
N LEU A 154 2.05 14.69 -1.82
CA LEU A 154 3.16 14.05 -1.10
C LEU A 154 4.12 15.12 -0.58
N ASP A 155 4.64 14.91 0.62
CA ASP A 155 5.69 15.76 1.17
C ASP A 155 7.00 15.58 0.38
N ASP A 156 7.90 16.56 0.48
CA ASP A 156 9.16 16.54 -0.26
C ASP A 156 10.03 15.33 0.11
N GLY A 157 10.53 14.64 -0.91
CA GLY A 157 11.41 13.48 -0.74
C GLY A 157 10.70 12.15 -0.44
N GLU A 158 9.38 12.13 -0.23
CA GLU A 158 8.60 10.91 0.02
C GLU A 158 8.78 9.86 -1.08
N LEU A 159 8.82 10.27 -2.35
CA LEU A 159 9.07 9.36 -3.48
C LEU A 159 10.47 8.75 -3.44
N ALA A 160 11.49 9.53 -3.08
CA ALA A 160 12.85 9.02 -2.94
C ALA A 160 12.95 8.05 -1.75
N ARG A 161 12.28 8.37 -0.64
CA ARG A 161 12.20 7.47 0.52
C ARG A 161 11.47 6.17 0.17
N ALA A 162 10.39 6.23 -0.59
CA ALA A 162 9.64 5.07 -1.06
C ALA A 162 10.48 4.13 -1.92
N ARG A 163 11.28 4.69 -2.84
CA ARG A 163 12.23 3.92 -3.65
C ARG A 163 13.32 3.26 -2.79
N ASN A 164 13.90 3.99 -1.85
CA ASN A 164 14.92 3.45 -0.94
C ASN A 164 14.35 2.37 0.00
N TRP A 165 13.11 2.54 0.43
CA TRP A 165 12.39 1.55 1.23
C TRP A 165 12.11 0.29 0.41
N GLY A 166 11.66 0.41 -0.85
CA GLY A 166 11.52 -0.72 -1.77
C GLY A 166 12.82 -1.52 -1.93
N ALA A 167 13.96 -0.83 -2.08
CA ALA A 167 15.26 -1.50 -2.12
C ALA A 167 15.62 -2.22 -0.81
N SER A 168 15.24 -1.66 0.34
CA SER A 168 15.43 -2.30 1.65
C SER A 168 14.54 -3.54 1.83
N VAL A 169 13.30 -3.49 1.34
CA VAL A 169 12.39 -4.64 1.30
C VAL A 169 13.00 -5.76 0.45
N GLY A 170 13.53 -5.44 -0.73
CA GLY A 170 14.19 -6.42 -1.62
C GLY A 170 15.38 -7.10 -0.96
N LYS A 171 16.27 -6.33 -0.31
CA LYS A 171 17.41 -6.89 0.45
C LYS A 171 16.97 -7.78 1.61
N ALA A 172 15.91 -7.38 2.32
CA ALA A 172 15.38 -8.17 3.43
C ALA A 172 14.77 -9.49 2.93
N MET A 173 14.08 -9.48 1.79
CA MET A 173 13.54 -10.68 1.15
C MET A 173 14.64 -11.70 0.82
N GLU A 174 15.78 -11.27 0.26
CA GLU A 174 16.90 -12.18 -0.06
C GLU A 174 17.42 -12.95 1.16
N GLN A 175 17.45 -12.31 2.34
CA GLN A 175 17.90 -12.94 3.58
C GLN A 175 17.04 -14.14 4.00
N PHE A 176 15.80 -14.22 3.53
CA PHE A 176 14.83 -15.25 3.90
C PHE A 176 14.88 -16.46 2.97
N ILE A 177 15.60 -16.34 1.85
CA ILE A 177 15.72 -17.38 0.83
C ILE A 177 17.06 -18.10 0.93
N HIS A 178 18.05 -17.47 1.58
CA HIS A 178 19.36 -18.07 1.87
C HIS A 178 19.41 -18.81 3.22
N HIS A 179 18.26 -19.09 3.85
CA HIS A 179 18.11 -19.86 5.09
C HIS A 179 17.07 -20.96 4.89
#